data_AF-A0A3D8L6F6-F1
#
_entry.id   AF-A0A3D8L6F6-F1
#
_cell.length_a   1.000
_cell.length_b   1.000
_cell.length_c   1.000
_cell.angle_alpha   90.00
_cell.angle_beta   90.00
_cell.angle_gamma   90.00
#
_symmetry.space_group_name_H-M   'P 1'
#
loop_
_entity.id
_entity.type
_entity.pdbx_description
1 polymer ?
#
loop_
_entity_poly.entity_id
_entity_poly.type
_entity_poly.pdbx_seq_one_letter_code
_entity_poly.pdbx_strand_id
1 'polypeptide(L)' 'MAFIYDYIRQLDVCNLRAGEVSQCLLYIDHMSKSDPEIERSNGDIIEKLQDRLTILRKEKKTG' A
#
# COMPACT_ATOMS: atom_id res chain seq x y z
N MET A 1 17.90 -2.82 -4.48
CA MET A 1 17.37 -1.47 -4.81
C MET A 1 15.90 -1.47 -4.39
N ALA A 2 15.60 -1.26 -3.10
CA ALA A 2 14.21 -1.22 -2.63
C ALA A 2 14.05 -0.29 -1.41
N PHE A 3 14.78 0.83 -1.35
CA PHE A 3 14.68 1.80 -0.24
C PHE A 3 13.24 2.30 -0.03
N ILE A 4 12.54 2.59 -1.13
CA ILE A 4 11.12 3.01 -1.11
C ILE A 4 10.24 1.94 -0.48
N TYR A 5 10.64 0.68 -0.59
CA TYR A 5 9.85 -0.42 -0.10
C TYR A 5 10.01 -0.68 1.40
N ASP A 6 11.26 -0.69 1.87
CA ASP A 6 11.53 -0.78 3.31
C ASP A 6 10.84 0.37 4.05
N TYR A 7 10.77 1.54 3.39
CA TYR A 7 9.98 2.66 3.86
C TYR A 7 8.48 2.34 3.92
N ILE A 8 7.88 1.82 2.84
CA ILE A 8 6.44 1.45 2.82
C ILE A 8 6.08 0.42 3.91
N ARG A 9 6.96 -0.57 4.17
CA ARG A 9 6.75 -1.57 5.24
C ARG A 9 6.72 -0.96 6.64
N GLN A 10 7.40 0.16 6.86
CA GLN A 10 7.47 0.84 8.14
C GLN A 10 6.35 1.88 8.33
N LEU A 11 5.54 2.14 7.29
CA LEU A 11 4.45 3.08 7.38
C LEU A 11 3.35 2.57 8.31
N ASP A 12 2.86 3.48 9.15
CA ASP A 12 1.60 3.28 9.85
C ASP A 12 0.43 3.49 8.87
N VAL A 13 0.04 2.40 8.22
CA VAL A 13 -1.00 2.37 7.17
C VAL A 13 -2.33 2.93 7.67
N CYS A 14 -2.67 2.79 8.95
CA CYS A 14 -3.92 3.27 9.53
C CYS A 14 -4.08 4.79 9.41
N ASN A 15 -2.96 5.53 9.39
CA ASN A 15 -2.93 6.99 9.35
C ASN A 15 -2.79 7.56 7.93
N LEU A 16 -2.67 6.72 6.91
CA LEU A 16 -2.54 7.18 5.54
C LEU A 16 -3.88 7.68 4.99
N ARG A 17 -3.80 8.75 4.18
CA ARG A 17 -4.90 9.29 3.37
C ARG A 17 -5.05 8.49 2.08
N ALA A 18 -6.21 8.61 1.44
CA ALA A 18 -6.52 7.84 0.23
C ALA A 18 -5.49 8.01 -0.90
N GLY A 19 -4.96 9.23 -1.08
CA GLY A 19 -3.91 9.49 -2.07
C GLY A 19 -2.60 8.78 -1.74
N GLU A 20 -2.19 8.79 -0.47
CA GLU A 20 -0.96 8.16 0.01
C GLU A 20 -1.05 6.63 -0.09
N VAL A 21 -2.19 6.04 0.30
CA VAL A 21 -2.47 4.61 0.12
C VAL A 21 -2.41 4.21 -1.36
N SER A 22 -3.03 5.01 -2.24
CA SER A 22 -3.02 4.74 -3.68
C SER A 22 -1.62 4.82 -4.28
N GLN A 23 -0.80 5.78 -3.84
CA GLN A 23 0.59 5.90 -4.25
C GLN A 23 1.42 4.70 -3.79
N CYS A 24 1.25 4.24 -2.55
CA CYS A 24 1.94 3.06 -2.03
C CYS A 24 1.62 1.82 -2.87
N LEU A 25 0.34 1.58 -3.16
CA LEU A 25 -0.08 0.44 -4.00
C LEU A 25 0.49 0.53 -5.42
N LEU A 26 0.53 1.72 -6.01
CA LEU A 26 1.09 1.93 -7.35
C LEU A 26 2.60 1.66 -7.38
N TYR A 27 3.34 2.11 -6.37
CA TYR A 27 4.77 1.84 -6.26
C TYR A 27 5.04 0.36 -6.08
N ILE A 28 4.27 -0.34 -5.24
CA ILE A 28 4.41 -1.79 -5.06
C ILE A 28 4.16 -2.51 -6.38
N ASP A 29 3.05 -2.22 -7.08
CA ASP A 29 2.76 -2.82 -8.40
C ASP A 29 3.90 -2.62 -9.40
N HIS A 30 4.46 -1.41 -9.46
CA HIS A 30 5.58 -1.11 -10.35
C HIS A 30 6.85 -1.89 -9.99
N MET A 31 7.15 -2.02 -8.70
CA MET A 31 8.29 -2.80 -8.21
C MET A 31 8.10 -4.30 -8.45
N SER A 32 6.90 -4.84 -8.23
CA SER A 32 6.57 -6.25 -8.47
C SER A 32 6.73 -6.67 -9.92
N LYS A 33 6.50 -5.76 -10.87
CA LYS A 33 6.77 -5.99 -12.31
C LYS A 33 8.25 -6.16 -12.62
N SER A 34 9.12 -5.54 -11.83
CA SER A 34 10.59 -5.62 -12.00
C SER A 34 11.17 -6.79 -11.21
N ASP A 35 10.55 -7.14 -10.07
CA ASP A 35 10.97 -8.23 -9.19
C ASP A 35 9.74 -8.90 -8.54
N PRO A 36 9.32 -10.08 -9.03
CA PRO A 36 8.17 -10.81 -8.49
C PRO A 36 8.31 -11.28 -7.03
N GLU A 37 9.53 -11.30 -6.46
CA GLU A 37 9.72 -11.65 -5.04
C GLU A 37 9.16 -10.58 -4.11
N ILE A 38 9.09 -9.33 -4.58
CA ILE A 38 8.53 -8.19 -3.84
C ILE A 38 7.08 -8.48 -3.48
N GLU A 39 6.23 -8.86 -4.44
CA GLU A 39 4.83 -9.19 -4.18
C GLU A 39 4.69 -10.34 -3.17
N ARG A 40 5.51 -11.39 -3.33
CA ARG A 40 5.44 -12.59 -2.51
C ARG A 40 5.84 -12.36 -1.06
N SER A 41 6.88 -11.57 -0.83
CA SER A 41 7.38 -11.30 0.51
C SER A 41 6.51 -10.31 1.28
N ASN A 42 5.47 -9.72 0.66
CA ASN A 42 4.82 -8.51 1.16
C ASN A 42 3.31 -8.45 0.94
N GLY A 43 2.69 -9.62 0.77
CA GLY A 43 1.23 -9.73 0.81
C GLY A 43 0.63 -8.99 2.01
N ASP A 44 1.25 -9.09 3.19
CA ASP A 44 0.78 -8.46 4.43
C ASP A 44 0.61 -6.93 4.32
N ILE A 45 1.56 -6.22 3.71
CA ILE A 45 1.48 -4.75 3.60
C ILE A 45 0.52 -4.34 2.49
N ILE A 46 0.44 -5.12 1.41
CA ILE A 46 -0.52 -4.91 0.32
C ILE A 46 -1.94 -5.05 0.86
N GLU A 47 -2.21 -6.10 1.63
CA GLU A 47 -3.52 -6.35 2.26
C GLU A 47 -3.92 -5.19 3.19
N LYS A 48 -3.01 -4.76 4.08
CA LYS A 48 -3.24 -3.59 4.95
C LYS A 48 -3.58 -2.32 4.17
N LEU A 49 -2.87 -2.05 3.08
CA LEU A 49 -3.13 -0.89 2.21
C LEU A 49 -4.50 -1.00 1.52
N GLN A 50 -4.88 -2.19 1.04
CA GLN A 50 -6.18 -2.44 0.43
C GLN A 50 -7.34 -2.29 1.42
N ASP A 51 -7.17 -2.80 2.64
CA ASP A 51 -8.13 -2.65 3.72
C ASP A 51 -8.32 -1.18 4.09
N ARG A 52 -7.22 -0.45 4.26
CA ARG A 52 -7.30 0.99 4.54
C ARG A 52 -8.01 1.75 3.43
N LEU A 53 -7.72 1.43 2.17
CA LEU A 53 -8.40 2.06 1.03
C LEU A 53 -9.90 1.76 1.05
N THR A 54 -10.29 0.55 1.45
CA THR A 54 -11.69 0.15 1.59
C THR A 54 -12.40 0.93 2.70
N ILE A 55 -11.74 1.12 3.85
CA ILE A 55 -12.25 1.94 4.95
C ILE A 55 -12.47 3.39 4.49
N LEU A 56 -11.44 4.00 3.89
CA LEU A 56 -11.50 5.38 3.38
C LEU A 56 -12.60 5.58 2.33
N ARG A 57 -12.85 4.58 1.48
CA ARG A 57 -13.96 4.59 0.51
C ARG A 57 -15.32 4.55 1.18
N LYS A 58 -15.47 3.82 2.28
CA LYS A 58 -16.72 3.79 3.06
C LYS A 58 -16.94 5.12 3.78
N GLU A 59 -15.90 5.68 4.40
CA GLU A 59 -15.96 7.00 5.04
C GLU A 59 -16.44 8.09 4.07
N LYS A 60 -15.89 8.13 2.85
CA LYS A 60 -16.32 9.08 1.80
C LYS A 60 -17.79 8.92 1.36
N LYS A 61 -18.36 7.71 1.46
CA LYS A 61 -19.77 7.46 1.09
C LYS A 61 -20.76 7.84 2.18
N THR A 62 -20.29 8.09 3.40
CA THR A 62 -21.14 8.32 4.59
C THR A 62 -21.11 9.78 5.03
N GLY A 63 -20.30 10.62 4.38
CA GLY A 63 -20.16 12.07 4.65
C GLY A 63 -20.60 12.92 3.48
#